data_AF-A0A921BFP4-F1
#
_entry.id   AF-A0A921BFP4-F1
#
_cell.length_a   1.000
_cell.length_b   1.000
_cell.length_c   1.000
_cell.angle_alpha   90.00
_cell.angle_beta   90.00
_cell.angle_gamma   90.00
#
_symmetry.space_group_name_H-M   'P 1'
#
loop_
_entity.id
_entity.type
_entity.pdbx_description
1 polymer ?
#
loop_
_entity_poly.entity_id
_entity_poly.type
_entity_poly.pdbx_seq_one_letter_code
_entity_poly.pdbx_strand_id
1 'polypeptide(L)'
;MIPSIEAARAINFHRKDAIVVSTSSALRDWNAVSDRRELDVDLTDCMDRAPGVGLGLSLAQPDKQVLVLDCDATLRTDLAAFATIGESKTSNLVHFVFEDLSNVSTEGFPVEGQNNIDLQPMALGAGYLELTVLAM
;
A
#
# COMPACT_ATOMS: atom_id res chain seq x y z
N MET A 1 14.82 11.17 -0.55
CA MET A 1 13.78 10.14 -0.68
C MET A 1 14.17 8.94 0.17
N ILE A 2 13.27 8.46 1.04
CA ILE A 2 13.54 7.30 1.90
C ILE A 2 13.55 6.04 1.01
N PRO A 3 14.61 5.21 1.03
CA PRO A 3 14.61 3.94 0.31
C PRO A 3 13.46 3.05 0.77
N SER A 4 12.79 2.35 -0.16
CA SER A 4 11.66 1.46 0.13
C SER A 4 11.96 0.47 1.27
N ILE A 5 13.15 -0.12 1.29
CA ILE A 5 13.57 -1.02 2.38
C ILE A 5 13.66 -0.35 3.75
N GLU A 6 14.07 0.93 3.82
CA GLU A 6 14.12 1.68 5.09
C GLU A 6 12.71 2.05 5.56
N ALA A 7 11.81 2.39 4.64
CA ALA A 7 10.39 2.57 4.95
C ALA A 7 9.77 1.26 5.47
N ALA A 8 10.04 0.13 4.81
CA ALA A 8 9.59 -1.19 5.26
C ALA A 8 10.13 -1.55 6.66
N ARG A 9 11.41 -1.25 6.96
CA ARG A 9 11.98 -1.40 8.31
C ARG A 9 11.26 -0.55 9.35
N ALA A 10 10.98 0.71 9.05
CA ALA A 10 10.27 1.61 9.94
C ALA A 10 8.83 1.12 10.19
N ILE A 11 8.13 0.69 9.14
CA ILE A 11 6.78 0.11 9.25
C ILE A 11 6.84 -1.15 10.12
N ASN A 12 7.76 -2.09 9.88
CA ASN A 12 7.89 -3.29 10.70
C ASN A 12 8.18 -2.97 12.17
N PHE A 13 9.03 -1.97 12.44
CA PHE A 13 9.32 -1.53 13.81
C PHE A 13 8.05 -1.03 14.54
N HIS A 14 7.15 -0.34 13.83
CA HIS A 14 5.93 0.23 14.42
C HIS A 14 4.68 -0.66 14.31
N ARG A 15 4.71 -1.76 13.55
CA ARG A 15 3.50 -2.50 13.15
C ARG A 15 2.69 -3.13 14.29
N LYS A 16 3.32 -3.43 15.44
CA LYS A 16 2.72 -4.19 16.54
C LYS A 16 2.06 -5.50 16.05
N ASP A 17 0.73 -5.62 16.17
CA ASP A 17 -0.10 -6.76 15.78
C ASP A 17 -0.98 -6.47 14.55
N ALA A 18 -0.64 -5.43 13.79
CA ALA A 18 -1.33 -5.11 12.56
C ALA A 18 -1.20 -6.24 11.53
N ILE A 19 -2.29 -6.45 10.79
CA ILE A 19 -2.29 -7.31 9.59
C ILE A 19 -1.66 -6.51 8.46
N VAL A 20 -0.75 -7.12 7.69
CA VAL A 20 -0.09 -6.43 6.58
C VAL A 20 -0.42 -7.10 5.26
N VAL A 21 -1.08 -6.36 4.38
CA VAL A 21 -1.29 -6.75 2.98
C VAL A 21 -0.18 -6.12 2.16
N SER A 22 0.60 -6.90 1.43
CA SER A 22 1.70 -6.35 0.62
C SER A 22 1.74 -6.93 -0.78
N THR A 23 2.15 -6.11 -1.74
CA THR A 23 2.21 -6.46 -3.16
C THR A 23 3.44 -5.87 -3.83
N SER A 24 3.76 -6.31 -5.06
CA SER A 24 4.73 -5.64 -5.93
C SER A 24 6.12 -5.45 -5.32
N SER A 25 6.83 -4.38 -5.70
CA SER A 25 8.12 -4.00 -5.13
C SER A 25 8.11 -3.88 -3.60
N ALA A 26 6.98 -3.44 -3.02
CA ALA A 26 6.82 -3.33 -1.57
C ALA A 26 6.84 -4.70 -0.87
N LEU A 27 6.20 -5.73 -1.46
CA LEU A 27 6.24 -7.12 -0.95
C LEU A 27 7.66 -7.68 -0.92
N ARG A 28 8.49 -7.38 -1.93
CA ARG A 28 9.89 -7.83 -1.95
C ARG A 28 10.65 -7.32 -0.72
N ASP A 29 10.54 -6.02 -0.45
CA ASP A 29 11.25 -5.40 0.66
C ASP A 29 10.62 -5.81 2.00
N TRP A 30 9.29 -5.96 2.05
CA TRP A 30 8.56 -6.46 3.22
C TRP A 30 9.00 -7.87 3.62
N ASN A 31 9.15 -8.77 2.65
CA ASN A 31 9.62 -10.15 2.86
C ASN A 31 11.02 -10.21 3.49
N ALA A 32 11.85 -9.20 3.26
CA ALA A 32 13.19 -9.13 3.83
C ALA A 32 13.20 -8.63 5.29
N VAL A 33 12.13 -8.01 5.77
CA VAL A 33 12.12 -7.30 7.07
C VAL A 33 11.05 -7.77 8.05
N SER A 34 9.95 -8.39 7.60
CA SER A 34 8.86 -8.82 8.49
C SER A 34 9.27 -9.95 9.42
N ASP A 35 8.97 -9.78 10.71
CA ASP A 35 9.25 -10.74 11.80
C ASP A 35 8.02 -11.50 12.36
N ARG A 36 6.87 -11.48 11.65
CA ARG A 36 5.53 -11.97 12.07
C ARG A 36 4.74 -12.36 10.83
N ARG A 37 5.29 -13.33 10.11
CA ARG A 37 4.76 -13.79 8.83
C ARG A 37 3.34 -14.35 8.94
N GLU A 38 2.91 -14.74 10.14
CA GLU A 38 1.56 -15.18 10.43
C GLU A 38 0.49 -14.07 10.36
N LEU A 39 0.90 -12.79 10.33
CA LEU A 39 0.03 -11.63 10.15
C LEU A 39 0.15 -11.00 8.76
N ASP A 40 0.94 -11.60 7.87
CA ASP A 40 1.20 -11.08 6.53
C ASP A 40 0.30 -11.77 5.50
N VAL A 41 -0.20 -10.97 4.56
CA VAL A 41 -0.98 -11.39 3.40
C VAL A 41 -0.25 -10.92 2.16
N ASP A 42 0.45 -11.84 1.51
CA ASP A 42 1.24 -11.57 0.31
C ASP A 42 0.37 -11.72 -0.94
N LEU A 43 0.32 -10.68 -1.77
CA LEU A 43 -0.37 -10.72 -3.06
C LEU A 43 0.63 -10.84 -4.20
N THR A 44 0.67 -12.01 -4.85
CA THR A 44 1.58 -12.29 -5.98
C THR A 44 0.88 -12.30 -7.34
N ASP A 45 -0.39 -12.70 -7.38
CA ASP A 45 -1.11 -12.93 -8.65
C ASP A 45 -2.22 -11.90 -8.91
N CYS A 46 -2.51 -11.05 -7.93
CA CYS A 46 -3.56 -10.04 -7.95
C CYS A 46 -3.05 -8.71 -7.39
N MET A 47 -1.92 -8.26 -7.95
CA MET A 47 -1.14 -7.16 -7.39
C MET A 47 -1.91 -5.83 -7.28
N ASP A 48 -2.87 -5.60 -8.18
CA ASP A 48 -3.76 -4.43 -8.21
C ASP A 48 -4.86 -4.47 -7.15
N ARG A 49 -5.00 -5.57 -6.40
CA ARG A 49 -6.09 -5.78 -5.43
C ARG A 49 -5.73 -5.51 -3.99
N ALA A 50 -4.50 -5.10 -3.70
CA ALA A 50 -4.06 -4.79 -2.34
C ALA A 50 -5.00 -3.82 -1.59
N PRO A 51 -5.52 -2.73 -2.20
CA PRO A 51 -6.44 -1.83 -1.51
C PRO A 51 -7.76 -2.51 -1.13
N GLY A 52 -8.35 -3.29 -2.06
CA GLY A 52 -9.61 -3.99 -1.83
C GLY A 52 -9.49 -5.12 -0.79
N VAL A 53 -8.40 -5.89 -0.84
CA VAL A 53 -8.11 -6.94 0.16
C VAL A 53 -7.91 -6.31 1.53
N GLY A 54 -7.12 -5.24 1.61
CA GLY A 54 -6.91 -4.49 2.85
C GLY A 54 -8.22 -3.97 3.45
N LEU A 55 -9.09 -3.38 2.63
CA LEU A 55 -10.40 -2.91 3.09
C LEU A 55 -11.26 -4.06 3.61
N GLY A 56 -11.32 -5.18 2.90
CA GLY A 56 -12.06 -6.36 3.34
C GLY A 56 -11.59 -6.87 4.71
N LEU A 57 -10.28 -6.91 4.93
CA LEU A 57 -9.69 -7.30 6.22
C LEU A 57 -9.99 -6.28 7.33
N SER A 58 -9.91 -4.99 7.02
CA SER A 58 -10.21 -3.91 7.96
C SER A 58 -11.66 -3.97 8.44
N LEU A 59 -12.60 -4.25 7.53
CA LEU A 59 -14.02 -4.44 7.85
C LEU A 59 -14.26 -5.75 8.63
N ALA A 60 -13.56 -6.82 8.29
CA ALA A 60 -13.72 -8.12 8.94
C ALA A 60 -13.04 -8.21 10.31
N GLN A 61 -12.06 -7.34 10.60
CA GLN A 61 -11.26 -7.30 11.83
C GLN A 61 -11.20 -5.87 12.37
N PRO A 62 -12.33 -5.28 12.81
CA PRO A 62 -12.39 -3.87 13.22
C PRO A 62 -11.46 -3.51 14.39
N ASP A 63 -11.09 -4.50 15.22
CA ASP A 63 -10.21 -4.31 16.38
C ASP A 63 -8.72 -4.38 16.04
N LYS A 64 -8.36 -4.70 14.79
CA LYS A 64 -6.96 -4.79 14.33
C LYS A 64 -6.64 -3.69 13.34
N GLN A 65 -5.43 -3.14 13.43
CA GLN A 65 -4.90 -2.29 12.38
C GLN A 65 -4.59 -3.13 11.14
N VAL A 66 -4.87 -2.58 9.96
CA VAL A 66 -4.55 -3.16 8.66
C VAL A 66 -3.67 -2.19 7.90
N LEU A 67 -2.46 -2.63 7.56
CA LEU A 67 -1.52 -1.86 6.76
C LEU A 67 -1.51 -2.44 5.33
N VAL A 68 -1.79 -1.61 4.34
CA VAL A 68 -1.67 -1.96 2.93
C VAL A 68 -0.38 -1.35 2.42
N LEU A 69 0.57 -2.19 1.97
CA LEU A 69 1.82 -1.79 1.34
C LEU A 69 1.69 -2.02 -0.17
N ASP A 70 1.29 -0.95 -0.87
CA ASP A 70 1.03 -0.96 -2.31
C ASP A 70 2.13 -0.20 -3.08
N CYS A 71 2.06 -0.29 -4.40
CA CYS A 71 2.98 0.34 -5.32
C CYS A 71 2.20 1.22 -6.32
N ASP A 72 2.70 2.43 -6.58
CA ASP A 72 2.11 3.37 -7.54
C ASP A 72 1.92 2.77 -8.95
N ALA A 73 2.88 1.94 -9.39
CA ALA A 73 2.87 1.31 -10.70
C ALA A 73 1.70 0.33 -10.88
N THR A 74 1.27 -0.37 -9.83
CA THR A 74 0.12 -1.30 -9.87
C THR A 74 -1.18 -0.65 -9.43
N LEU A 75 -1.16 0.22 -8.44
CA LEU A 75 -2.35 0.90 -7.93
C LEU A 75 -3.10 1.69 -9.01
N ARG A 76 -2.38 2.22 -10.02
CA ARG A 76 -2.99 2.94 -11.14
C ARG A 76 -4.01 2.11 -11.94
N THR A 77 -3.97 0.78 -11.87
CA THR A 77 -4.93 -0.08 -12.56
C THR A 77 -6.21 -0.32 -11.75
N ASP A 78 -6.26 0.07 -10.48
CA ASP A 78 -7.44 -0.07 -9.61
C ASP A 78 -7.75 1.21 -8.81
N LEU A 79 -7.68 2.37 -9.47
CA LEU A 79 -7.99 3.68 -8.85
C LEU A 79 -9.44 3.78 -8.33
N ALA A 80 -10.34 2.94 -8.82
CA ALA A 80 -11.71 2.84 -8.30
C ALA A 80 -11.73 2.45 -6.81
N ALA A 81 -10.72 1.70 -6.33
CA ALA A 81 -10.60 1.31 -4.94
C ALA A 81 -10.46 2.52 -4.00
N PHE A 82 -9.94 3.67 -4.47
CA PHE A 82 -9.91 4.88 -3.67
C PHE A 82 -11.31 5.34 -3.26
N ALA A 83 -12.26 5.32 -4.18
CA ALA A 83 -13.64 5.73 -3.89
C ALA A 83 -14.28 4.79 -2.86
N THR A 84 -14.06 3.48 -3.01
CA THR A 84 -14.59 2.48 -2.06
C THR A 84 -13.98 2.63 -0.67
N ILE A 85 -12.66 2.82 -0.57
CA ILE A 85 -11.99 3.04 0.72
C ILE A 85 -12.46 4.35 1.36
N GLY A 86 -12.49 5.46 0.62
CA GLY A 86 -12.93 6.75 1.15
C GLY A 86 -14.39 6.75 1.63
N GLU A 87 -15.27 6.00 0.96
CA GLU A 87 -16.68 5.85 1.38
C GLU A 87 -16.83 4.96 2.62
N SER A 88 -15.99 3.94 2.78
CA SER A 88 -16.06 2.99 3.89
C SER A 88 -15.83 3.61 5.27
N LYS A 89 -15.07 4.71 5.34
CA LYS A 89 -14.71 5.44 6.57
C LYS A 89 -14.14 4.54 7.68
N THR A 90 -13.47 3.45 7.32
CA THR A 90 -12.77 2.59 8.28
C THR A 90 -11.66 3.37 8.98
N SER A 91 -11.56 3.27 10.30
CA SER A 91 -10.54 3.98 11.10
C SER A 91 -9.28 3.16 11.35
N ASN A 92 -9.26 1.90 10.93
CA ASN A 92 -8.19 0.94 11.19
C ASN A 92 -7.42 0.51 9.94
N LEU A 93 -7.55 1.23 8.82
CA LEU A 93 -6.82 0.96 7.59
C LEU A 93 -5.82 2.09 7.31
N VAL A 94 -4.56 1.73 7.05
CA VAL A 94 -3.52 2.64 6.59
C VAL A 94 -2.98 2.13 5.25
N HIS A 95 -3.04 2.98 4.22
CA HIS A 95 -2.61 2.65 2.87
C HIS A 95 -1.29 3.37 2.55
N PHE A 96 -0.19 2.62 2.57
CA PHE A 96 1.13 3.08 2.15
C PHE A 96 1.31 2.80 0.66
N VAL A 97 1.67 3.83 -0.10
CA VAL A 97 1.96 3.71 -1.54
C VAL A 97 3.43 4.01 -1.76
N PHE A 98 4.15 3.03 -2.27
CA PHE A 98 5.58 3.12 -2.57
C PHE A 98 5.76 3.51 -4.04
N GLU A 99 6.67 4.44 -4.30
CA GLU A 99 7.11 4.78 -5.66
C GLU A 99 8.07 3.72 -6.19
N ASP A 100 7.69 3.03 -7.26
CA ASP A 100 8.58 2.08 -7.94
C ASP A 100 9.41 2.73 -9.02
N LEU A 101 10.40 3.51 -8.57
CA LEU A 101 11.37 4.17 -9.45
C LEU A 101 12.24 3.21 -10.26
N SER A 102 12.33 1.95 -9.81
CA SER A 102 13.13 0.91 -10.45
C SER A 102 12.37 0.12 -11.52
N ASN A 103 11.07 0.39 -11.72
CA ASN A 103 10.19 -0.38 -12.61
C ASN A 103 10.21 -1.89 -12.30
N VAL A 104 10.46 -2.28 -11.05
CA VAL A 104 10.54 -3.70 -10.67
C VAL A 104 9.21 -4.39 -10.87
N SER A 105 8.12 -3.71 -10.51
CA SER A 105 6.74 -4.19 -10.57
C SER A 105 6.24 -4.34 -12.00
N THR A 106 6.94 -3.74 -12.96
CA THR A 106 6.66 -3.81 -14.40
C THR A 106 7.77 -4.51 -15.17
N GLU A 107 8.60 -5.34 -14.51
CA GLU A 107 9.68 -6.11 -15.14
C GLU A 107 10.69 -5.25 -15.93
N GLY A 108 10.89 -4.00 -15.51
CA GLY A 108 11.79 -3.04 -16.13
C GLY A 108 11.16 -2.20 -17.24
N PHE A 109 9.88 -2.39 -17.55
CA PHE A 109 9.18 -1.57 -18.53
C PHE A 109 8.75 -0.24 -17.91
N PRO A 110 9.20 0.92 -18.46
CA PRO A 110 8.81 2.21 -17.92
C PRO A 110 7.31 2.43 -18.11
N VAL A 111 6.69 3.02 -17.10
CA VAL A 111 5.28 3.39 -17.15
C VAL A 111 5.15 4.80 -17.73
N GLU A 112 4.61 4.90 -18.95
CA GLU A 112 4.37 6.20 -19.59
C GLU A 112 3.47 7.09 -18.72
N GLY A 113 3.92 8.32 -18.50
CA GLY A 113 3.23 9.29 -17.66
C GLY A 113 3.16 8.93 -16.17
N GLN A 114 4.06 8.09 -15.64
CA GLN A 114 4.13 7.79 -14.20
C GLN A 114 4.21 9.07 -13.36
N ASN A 115 5.06 10.01 -13.75
CA ASN A 115 5.24 11.29 -13.08
C ASN A 115 4.13 12.33 -13.35
N ASN A 116 3.11 11.98 -14.16
CA ASN A 116 2.00 12.88 -14.49
C ASN A 116 0.77 12.62 -13.61
N ILE A 117 0.77 11.54 -12.83
CA ILE A 117 -0.35 11.18 -11.95
C ILE A 117 0.07 11.47 -10.52
N ASP A 118 -0.68 12.36 -9.87
CA ASP A 118 -0.54 12.61 -8.45
C ASP A 118 -1.65 11.86 -7.70
N LEU A 119 -1.27 10.80 -6.98
CA LEU A 119 -2.20 9.96 -6.24
C LEU A 119 -2.74 10.66 -4.98
N GLN A 120 -2.05 11.69 -4.48
CA GLN A 120 -2.45 12.41 -3.26
C GLN A 120 -3.78 13.17 -3.41
N PRO A 121 -3.94 14.10 -4.39
CA PRO A 121 -5.21 14.78 -4.59
C PRO A 121 -6.32 13.81 -5.02
N MET A 122 -5.98 12.68 -5.65
CA MET A 122 -6.95 11.64 -5.98
C MET A 122 -7.49 10.95 -4.73
N ALA A 123 -6.61 10.54 -3.79
CA ALA A 123 -7.01 9.94 -2.53
C ALA A 123 -7.84 10.91 -1.67
N LEU A 124 -7.43 12.18 -1.59
CA LEU A 124 -8.20 13.22 -0.90
C LEU A 124 -9.57 13.45 -1.55
N GLY A 125 -9.62 13.57 -2.88
CA GLY A 125 -10.87 13.73 -3.62
C GLY A 125 -11.80 12.52 -3.50
N ALA A 126 -11.25 11.33 -3.27
CA ALA A 126 -12.01 10.11 -3.02
C ALA A 126 -12.53 9.97 -1.57
N GLY A 127 -12.09 10.82 -0.64
CA GLY A 127 -12.59 10.84 0.74
C GLY A 127 -11.67 10.17 1.77
N TYR A 128 -10.39 9.99 1.48
CA TYR A 128 -9.42 9.56 2.51
C TYR A 128 -9.38 10.57 3.66
N LEU A 129 -9.43 10.08 4.90
CA LEU A 129 -9.53 10.92 6.11
C LEU A 129 -8.25 11.69 6.42
N GLU A 130 -7.11 11.07 6.18
CA GLU A 130 -5.79 11.62 6.45
C GLU A 130 -4.82 11.16 5.36
N LEU A 131 -3.91 12.05 4.98
CA LEU A 131 -2.86 11.78 4.01
C LEU A 131 -1.56 12.39 4.51
N THR A 132 -0.50 11.59 4.54
CA THR A 132 0.86 12.01 4.90
C THR A 132 1.82 11.64 3.79
N VAL A 133 2.67 12.59 3.40
CA VAL A 133 3.71 12.40 2.39
C VAL A 133 5.06 12.33 3.10
N LEU A 134 5.77 11.22 2.93
CA LEU A 134 7.11 11.04 3.47
C LEU A 134 8.14 11.50 2.43
N ALA A 135 8.36 12.81 2.35
CA ALA A 135 9.42 13.41 1.54
C ALA A 135 10.64 13.71 2.43
N MET A 136 11.63 12.82 2.45
CA MET A 136 12.97 13.07 2.99
C MET A 136 14.01 12.46 2.07
#